data_AF-A0A7L3X3M1-F1
#
_entry.id   AF-A0A7L3X3M1-F1
#
_cell.length_a   1.000
_cell.length_b   1.000
_cell.length_c   1.000
_cell.angle_alpha   90.00
_cell.angle_beta   90.00
_cell.angle_gamma   90.00
#
_symmetry.space_group_name_H-M   'P 1'
#
loop_
_entity.id
_entity.type
_entity.pdbx_description
1 polymer ?
#
loop_
_entity_poly.entity_id
_entity_poly.type
_entity_poly.pdbx_seq_one_letter_code
_entity_poly.pdbx_strand_id
1 'polypeptide(L)'
;FSAFFQFYAVPDGKSTSITRSALRSLLTDLNQIPAIVGESCTLSCVEIATRSCFHGVLNSAIVEEKFLSWLGSEPAVLLWLPTCYRLSVTEMVSHQARCR
;
A
#
# COMPACT_ATOMS: atom_id res chain seq x y z
N PHE A 1 4.22 -5.34 -3.50
CA PHE A 1 2.88 -4.76 -3.78
C PHE A 1 2.06 -5.56 -4.77
N SER A 2 2.65 -6.10 -5.86
CA SER A 2 1.92 -6.95 -6.82
C SER A 2 1.19 -8.15 -6.20
N ALA A 3 1.80 -8.85 -5.23
CA ALA A 3 1.13 -9.94 -4.53
C ALA A 3 -0.15 -9.49 -3.77
N PHE A 4 -0.10 -8.34 -3.10
CA PHE A 4 -1.26 -7.76 -2.41
C PHE A 4 -2.33 -7.32 -3.41
N PHE A 5 -1.93 -6.73 -4.55
CA PHE A 5 -2.87 -6.39 -5.61
C PHE A 5 -3.61 -7.62 -6.11
N GLN A 6 -2.90 -8.70 -6.44
CA GLN A 6 -3.51 -9.94 -6.96
C GLN A 6 -4.46 -10.61 -5.97
N PHE A 7 -4.26 -10.45 -4.65
CA PHE A 7 -5.17 -11.03 -3.64
C PHE A 7 -6.54 -10.31 -3.57
N TYR A 8 -6.58 -9.02 -3.87
CA TYR A 8 -7.81 -8.20 -3.85
C TYR A 8 -8.37 -7.91 -5.24
N ALA A 9 -7.61 -8.21 -6.30
CA ALA A 9 -8.04 -8.01 -7.66
C ALA A 9 -9.00 -9.11 -8.11
N VAL A 10 -9.96 -8.73 -8.94
CA VAL A 10 -10.93 -9.60 -9.59
C VAL A 10 -10.55 -9.71 -11.08
N PRO A 11 -10.70 -10.89 -11.70
CA PRO A 11 -10.55 -11.02 -13.14
C PRO A 11 -11.55 -10.13 -13.88
N ASP A 12 -11.06 -9.30 -14.80
CA ASP A 12 -11.86 -8.49 -15.72
C ASP A 12 -11.40 -8.79 -17.15
N GLY A 13 -12.00 -9.82 -17.74
CA GLY A 13 -11.63 -10.30 -19.07
C GLY A 13 -10.18 -10.80 -19.13
N LYS A 14 -9.30 -10.03 -19.80
CA LYS A 14 -7.89 -10.39 -20.02
C LYS A 14 -6.93 -9.86 -18.94
N SER A 15 -7.42 -9.06 -18.01
CA SER A 15 -6.60 -8.38 -16.99
C SER A 15 -7.20 -8.58 -15.59
N THR A 16 -6.38 -8.46 -14.56
CA THR A 16 -6.87 -8.35 -13.18
C THR A 16 -7.05 -6.88 -12.82
N SER A 17 -8.17 -6.55 -12.17
CA SER A 17 -8.52 -5.19 -11.77
C SER A 17 -9.04 -5.15 -10.34
N ILE A 18 -8.82 -4.05 -9.64
CA ILE A 18 -9.30 -3.84 -8.28
C ILE A 18 -10.35 -2.73 -8.27
N THR A 19 -11.50 -3.01 -7.66
CA THR A 19 -12.58 -2.03 -7.49
C THR A 19 -12.24 -1.05 -6.36
N ARG A 20 -12.97 0.08 -6.30
CA ARG A 20 -12.81 1.05 -5.21
C ARG A 20 -13.04 0.44 -3.83
N SER A 21 -14.05 -0.44 -3.70
CA SER A 21 -14.35 -1.12 -2.44
C SER A 21 -13.25 -2.10 -2.05
N ALA A 22 -12.71 -2.87 -3.02
CA ALA A 22 -11.62 -3.80 -2.77
C ALA A 22 -10.32 -3.08 -2.38
N LEU A 23 -9.98 -1.95 -3.03
CA LEU A 23 -8.84 -1.12 -2.65
C LEU A 23 -8.99 -0.59 -1.21
N ARG A 24 -10.19 -0.11 -0.86
CA ARG A 24 -10.47 0.35 0.50
C ARG A 24 -10.27 -0.76 1.54
N SER A 25 -10.72 -1.98 1.25
CA SER A 25 -10.49 -3.14 2.13
C SER A 25 -9.00 -3.44 2.26
N LEU A 26 -8.25 -3.48 1.14
CA LEU A 26 -6.80 -3.68 1.16
C LEU A 26 -6.09 -2.64 2.05
N LEU A 27 -6.42 -1.35 1.90
CA LEU A 27 -5.79 -0.29 2.70
C LEU A 27 -6.19 -0.35 4.17
N THR A 28 -7.42 -0.77 4.47
CA THR A 28 -7.89 -0.98 5.85
C THR A 28 -7.11 -2.11 6.50
N ASP A 29 -6.96 -3.25 5.80
CA ASP A 29 -6.25 -4.42 6.31
C ASP A 29 -4.75 -4.12 6.50
N LEU A 30 -4.12 -3.41 5.56
CA LEU A 30 -2.73 -2.97 5.68
C LEU A 30 -2.52 -2.00 6.86
N ASN A 31 -3.51 -1.16 7.18
CA ASN A 31 -3.43 -0.21 8.30
C ASN A 31 -3.48 -0.90 9.68
N GLN A 32 -3.87 -2.18 9.76
CA GLN A 32 -3.83 -2.96 11.00
C GLN A 32 -2.40 -3.26 11.46
N ILE A 33 -1.42 -3.23 10.57
CA ILE A 33 -0.01 -3.50 10.90
C ILE A 33 0.59 -2.35 11.74
N PRO A 34 0.59 -1.08 11.28
CA PRO A 34 1.08 0.03 12.10
C PRO A 34 0.20 0.27 13.35
N ALA A 35 -1.06 -0.20 13.36
CA ALA A 35 -1.91 -0.14 14.56
C ALA A 35 -1.30 -0.89 15.76
N ILE A 36 -0.55 -1.98 15.52
CA ILE A 36 0.09 -2.79 16.58
C ILE A 36 1.08 -1.95 17.40
N VAL A 37 1.71 -0.95 16.78
CA VAL A 37 2.68 -0.04 17.41
C VAL A 37 2.09 1.34 17.73
N GLY A 38 0.78 1.52 17.57
CA GLY A 38 0.09 2.78 17.84
C GLY A 38 0.28 3.85 16.75
N GLU A 39 0.76 3.49 15.56
CA GLU A 39 1.02 4.41 14.43
C GLU A 39 -0.02 4.27 13.30
N SER A 40 -1.24 3.80 13.62
CA SER A 40 -2.28 3.65 12.60
C SER A 40 -2.73 4.99 12.02
N CYS A 41 -3.08 4.99 10.74
CA CYS A 41 -3.77 6.12 10.13
C CYS A 41 -5.26 6.07 10.48
N THR A 42 -5.90 7.24 10.52
CA THR A 42 -7.35 7.34 10.71
C THR A 42 -8.10 6.74 9.52
N LEU A 43 -9.37 6.35 9.72
CA LEU A 43 -10.26 5.92 8.63
C LEU A 43 -10.35 6.97 7.50
N SER A 44 -10.26 8.27 7.83
CA SER A 44 -10.22 9.34 6.84
C SER A 44 -8.99 9.27 5.92
N CYS A 45 -7.84 8.79 6.40
CA CYS A 45 -6.68 8.56 5.54
C CYS A 45 -6.97 7.54 4.44
N VAL A 46 -7.63 6.44 4.79
CA VAL A 46 -7.97 5.36 3.85
C VAL A 46 -8.90 5.87 2.76
N GLU A 47 -9.91 6.67 3.10
CA GLU A 47 -10.82 7.29 2.14
C GLU A 47 -10.10 8.28 1.21
N ILE A 48 -9.21 9.11 1.77
CA ILE A 48 -8.39 10.06 0.99
C ILE A 48 -7.48 9.32 0.02
N ALA A 49 -6.81 8.27 0.48
CA ALA A 49 -5.93 7.43 -0.33
C ALA A 49 -6.70 6.71 -1.45
N THR A 50 -7.86 6.14 -1.12
CA THR A 50 -8.76 5.50 -2.10
C THR A 50 -9.20 6.50 -3.16
N ARG A 51 -9.62 7.72 -2.77
CA ARG A 51 -10.00 8.78 -3.70
C ARG A 51 -8.84 9.23 -4.57
N SER A 52 -7.65 9.37 -3.99
CA SER A 52 -6.42 9.74 -4.71
C SER A 52 -6.02 8.69 -5.76
N CYS A 53 -6.11 7.41 -5.42
CA CYS A 53 -5.80 6.31 -6.34
C CYS A 53 -6.72 6.30 -7.57
N PHE A 54 -8.01 6.58 -7.35
CA PHE A 54 -9.02 6.66 -8.41
C PHE A 54 -9.13 8.05 -9.07
N HIS A 55 -8.23 9.00 -8.74
CA HIS A 55 -8.26 10.32 -9.37
C HIS A 55 -8.01 10.20 -10.89
N GLY A 56 -8.94 10.75 -11.67
CA GLY A 56 -8.93 10.66 -13.14
C GLY A 56 -9.34 9.31 -13.73
N VAL A 57 -9.80 8.36 -12.91
CA VAL A 57 -10.28 7.05 -13.36
C VAL A 57 -11.80 7.12 -13.61
N LEU A 58 -12.22 6.92 -14.86
CA LEU A 58 -13.64 6.89 -15.24
C LEU A 58 -14.30 5.53 -14.98
N ASN A 59 -13.50 4.46 -14.95
CA ASN A 59 -13.96 3.09 -14.71
C ASN A 59 -14.22 2.83 -13.22
N SER A 60 -15.01 1.79 -12.93
CA SER A 60 -15.30 1.32 -11.57
C SER A 60 -14.13 0.56 -10.91
N ALA A 61 -13.10 0.22 -11.69
CA ALA A 61 -11.92 -0.51 -11.27
C ALA A 61 -10.64 0.05 -11.91
N ILE A 62 -9.49 -0.24 -11.29
CA ILE A 62 -8.16 0.08 -11.81
C ILE A 62 -7.36 -1.20 -12.05
N VAL A 63 -6.54 -1.20 -13.09
CA VAL A 63 -5.58 -2.29 -13.37
C VAL A 63 -4.28 -2.09 -12.57
N GLU A 64 -3.44 -3.12 -12.53
CA GLU A 64 -2.20 -3.13 -11.75
C GLU A 64 -1.29 -1.95 -12.07
N GLU A 65 -1.14 -1.58 -13.34
CA GLU A 65 -0.28 -0.47 -13.76
C GLU A 65 -0.69 0.87 -13.11
N LYS A 66 -1.98 1.17 -13.05
CA LYS A 66 -2.49 2.39 -12.39
C LYS A 66 -2.25 2.33 -10.87
N PHE A 67 -2.42 1.15 -10.26
CA PHE A 67 -2.14 0.95 -8.85
C PHE A 67 -0.66 1.15 -8.51
N LEU A 68 0.25 0.58 -9.31
CA LEU A 68 1.69 0.74 -9.16
C LEU A 68 2.14 2.19 -9.37
N SER A 69 1.58 2.88 -10.38
CA SER A 69 1.81 4.31 -10.58
C SER A 69 1.38 5.15 -9.37
N TRP A 70 0.21 4.84 -8.80
CA TRP A 70 -0.25 5.50 -7.58
C TRP A 70 0.66 5.20 -6.38
N LEU A 71 1.14 3.97 -6.20
CA LEU A 71 2.11 3.63 -5.16
C LEU A 71 3.41 4.43 -5.27
N GLY A 72 3.86 4.70 -6.50
CA GLY A 72 5.04 5.54 -6.75
C GLY A 72 4.89 6.99 -6.31
N SER A 73 3.66 7.47 -6.06
CA SER A 73 3.42 8.79 -5.44
C SER A 73 3.54 8.79 -3.92
N GLU A 74 3.93 7.66 -3.32
CA GLU A 74 4.15 7.48 -1.88
C GLU A 74 2.94 7.91 -1.02
N PRO A 75 1.79 7.23 -1.16
CA PRO A 75 0.60 7.60 -0.42
C PRO A 75 0.83 7.48 1.09
N ALA A 76 0.47 8.53 1.84
CA ALA A 76 0.74 8.65 3.27
C ALA A 76 0.36 7.42 4.11
N VAL A 77 -0.79 6.80 3.80
CA VAL A 77 -1.30 5.60 4.47
C VAL A 77 -0.39 4.36 4.34
N LEU A 78 0.56 4.38 3.39
CA LEU A 78 1.52 3.29 3.15
C LEU A 78 2.98 3.66 3.45
N LEU A 79 3.28 4.88 3.94
CA LEU A 79 4.67 5.31 4.20
C LEU A 79 5.38 4.47 5.28
N TRP A 80 4.62 3.83 6.17
CA TRP A 80 5.16 2.90 7.16
C TRP A 80 5.83 1.71 6.48
N LEU A 81 5.35 1.22 5.33
CA LEU A 81 5.86 -0.01 4.72
C LEU A 81 7.28 0.15 4.14
N PRO A 82 7.59 1.17 3.31
CA PRO A 82 8.96 1.46 2.91
C PRO A 82 9.87 1.73 4.11
N THR A 83 9.34 2.36 5.16
CA THR A 83 10.09 2.61 6.41
C THR A 83 10.44 1.31 7.12
N CYS A 84 9.48 0.41 7.31
CA CYS A 84 9.71 -0.91 7.88
C CYS A 84 10.72 -1.70 7.04
N TYR A 85 10.62 -1.71 5.72
CA TYR A 85 11.58 -2.39 4.86
C TYR A 85 13.01 -1.85 5.05
N ARG A 86 13.18 -0.51 5.08
CA ARG A 86 14.50 0.10 5.35
C ARG A 86 15.05 -0.34 6.70
N LEU A 87 14.23 -0.32 7.76
CA LEU A 87 14.63 -0.76 9.09
C LEU A 87 15.07 -2.22 9.09
N SER A 88 14.28 -3.12 8.50
CA SER A 88 14.61 -4.55 8.40
C SER A 88 15.91 -4.79 7.62
N VAL A 89 16.14 -4.04 6.54
CA VAL A 89 17.40 -4.16 5.78
C VAL A 89 18.58 -3.66 6.61
N THR A 90 18.46 -2.53 7.31
CA THR A 90 19.55 -1.99 8.15
C THR A 90 19.86 -2.87 9.36
N GLU A 91 18.85 -3.50 9.95
CA GLU A 91 19.02 -4.44 11.06
C GLU A 91 19.83 -5.68 10.63
N MET A 92 19.69 -6.11 9.37
CA MET A 92 20.44 -7.23 8.81
C MET A 92 21.89 -6.87 8.42
N VAL A 93 22.27 -5.59 8.45
CA VAL A 93 23.64 -5.17 8.19
C VAL A 93 24.44 -5.18 9.48
N SER A 94 25.17 -6.28 9.72
CA SER A 94 26.24 -6.30 10.73
C SER A 94 27.44 -5.50 10.21
N HIS A 95 27.54 -4.23 10.60
CA HIS A 95 28.79 -3.50 10.44
C HIS A 95 29.80 -4.03 11.46
N GLN A 96 30.99 -4.46 11.02
CA GLN A 96 32.17 -4.62 11.89
C GLN A 96 32.70 -3.24 12.36
N ALA A 97 31.84 -2.37 12.86
CA ALA A 97 32.24 -1.14 13.51
C ALA A 97 32.33 -1.41 15.01
N ARG A 98 33.57 -1.43 15.52
CA ARG A 98 33.86 -1.51 16.96
C ARG A 98 33.45 -0.17 17.58
N CYS A 99 32.22 -0.06 18.10
CA CYS A 99 31.82 1.12 18.89
C CYS A 99 32.70 1.19 20.14
N ARG A 100 33.36 2.34 20.34
CA ARG A 100 34.05 2.71 21.59
C ARG A 100 33.09 3.47 22.49
#